data_AF-A0A1V0Q1U0-F1
#
_entry.id   AF-A0A1V0Q1U0-F1
#
_cell.length_a   1.000
_cell.length_b   1.000
_cell.length_c   1.000
_cell.angle_alpha   90.00
_cell.angle_beta   90.00
_cell.angle_gamma   90.00
#
_symmetry.space_group_name_H-M   'P 1'
#
loop_
_entity.id
_entity.type
_entity.pdbx_description
1 polymer ?
#
loop_
_entity_poly.entity_id
_entity_poly.type
_entity_poly.pdbx_seq_one_letter_code
_entity_poly.pdbx_strand_id
1 'polypeptide(L)'
;MLDPAAAEAKDKILVIVPAASDAAAAKATYDLQMRLLEALPPETHLEISASPGGARIVDLETPIYMPAHPAWRREFFGPAVAEIQAHGRDAFQRGQAADVILPNQVGLQDIISALPRRAREHPEVMIIGSPRRFDARDPQNNTVDRFPNDAVLDLAVQETPYGTRGLKDTLDGTRVHVCSIDDGFVRPQHEAMLERYTSLRLAEMGGVLATWTRDLDECLQRVLERREDGHGVFERRPEDRAPAFFEISEAVFLPRAETARQFEMLNDLALPDHLATTVRAKILQGEMQLASVQVYDTDAEDGDRVMIVSDDFSYEIELTHARQRVTLPVVGGKVTMIGIADGAGGITVGIETNDGSRSMTPVMRVGEEIEIPFFSK
;
A
#
# COMPACT_ATOMS: atom_id res chain seq x y z
N MET A 1 0.98 24.21 40.59
CA MET A 1 0.17 24.60 39.42
C MET A 1 0.56 23.64 38.32
N LEU A 2 -0.30 22.66 38.05
CA LEU A 2 -0.19 21.82 36.85
C LEU A 2 -0.45 22.74 35.65
N ASP A 3 0.34 22.57 34.59
CA ASP A 3 0.19 23.32 33.35
C ASP A 3 -1.20 23.05 32.74
N PRO A 4 -2.12 24.04 32.70
CA PRO A 4 -3.45 23.85 32.13
C PRO A 4 -3.42 23.57 30.61
N ALA A 5 -2.27 23.70 29.94
CA ALA A 5 -2.09 23.32 28.53
C ALA A 5 -1.89 21.80 28.33
N ALA A 6 -1.66 21.02 29.40
CA ALA A 6 -1.63 19.56 29.37
C ALA A 6 -2.99 18.94 29.76
N ALA A 7 -4.09 19.67 29.56
CA ALA A 7 -5.41 19.05 29.49
C ALA A 7 -5.38 18.12 28.27
N GLU A 8 -5.30 16.81 28.52
CA GLU A 8 -5.28 15.71 27.56
C GLU A 8 -5.98 16.09 26.27
N ALA A 9 -5.21 16.21 25.19
CA ALA A 9 -5.78 16.32 23.86
C ALA A 9 -6.62 15.07 23.65
N LYS A 10 -7.95 15.21 23.75
CA LYS A 10 -8.91 14.14 23.45
C LYS A 10 -8.52 13.52 22.13
N ASP A 11 -8.57 12.21 22.08
CA ASP A 11 -8.17 11.43 20.92
C ASP A 11 -9.09 11.78 19.75
N LYS A 12 -8.60 12.54 18.77
CA LYS A 12 -9.40 13.04 17.64
C LYS A 12 -9.04 12.29 16.37
N ILE A 13 -10.00 11.58 15.79
CA ILE A 13 -9.87 10.82 14.55
C ILE A 13 -10.79 11.43 13.49
N LEU A 14 -10.22 11.82 12.35
CA LEU A 14 -10.99 12.25 11.18
C LEU A 14 -10.96 11.15 10.11
N VAL A 15 -12.12 10.64 9.73
CA VAL A 15 -12.25 9.70 8.61
C VAL A 15 -12.84 10.42 7.40
N ILE A 16 -12.17 10.31 6.26
CA ILE A 16 -12.67 10.87 5.00
C ILE A 16 -13.00 9.74 4.04
N VAL A 17 -14.23 9.73 3.56
CA VAL A 17 -14.74 8.72 2.63
C VAL A 17 -15.18 9.34 1.30
N PRO A 18 -15.08 8.61 0.19
CA PRO A 18 -15.48 9.12 -1.12
C PRO A 18 -17.01 9.12 -1.21
N ALA A 19 -17.60 10.20 -1.74
CA ALA A 19 -19.05 10.33 -1.87
C ALA A 19 -19.68 9.47 -3.00
N ALA A 20 -18.86 8.75 -3.76
CA ALA A 20 -19.28 7.91 -4.87
C ALA A 20 -18.28 6.77 -5.07
N SER A 21 -18.78 5.55 -5.07
CA SER A 21 -18.06 4.38 -5.53
C SER A 21 -19.05 3.34 -6.04
N ASP A 22 -18.56 2.34 -6.77
CA ASP A 22 -19.35 1.17 -7.12
C ASP A 22 -19.87 0.45 -5.84
N ALA A 23 -20.74 -0.55 -6.04
CA ALA A 23 -21.35 -1.31 -4.95
C ALA A 23 -20.33 -1.95 -4.01
N ALA A 24 -19.19 -2.40 -4.54
CA ALA A 24 -18.19 -3.14 -3.79
C ALA A 24 -17.39 -2.20 -2.88
N ALA A 25 -16.92 -1.09 -3.41
CA ALA A 25 -16.23 -0.05 -2.67
C ALA A 25 -17.15 0.61 -1.61
N ALA A 26 -18.45 0.76 -1.91
CA ALA A 26 -19.42 1.28 -0.95
C ALA A 26 -19.61 0.31 0.23
N LYS A 27 -19.68 -1.00 -0.05
CA LYS A 27 -19.76 -2.04 0.97
C LYS A 27 -18.47 -2.12 1.80
N ALA A 28 -17.29 -2.09 1.16
CA ALA A 28 -16.01 -2.17 1.86
C ALA A 28 -15.81 -0.96 2.79
N THR A 29 -16.14 0.25 2.31
CA THR A 29 -16.11 1.47 3.13
C THR A 29 -17.07 1.37 4.30
N TYR A 30 -18.29 0.86 4.07
CA TYR A 30 -19.28 0.65 5.11
C TYR A 30 -18.81 -0.34 6.17
N ASP A 31 -18.32 -1.51 5.77
CA ASP A 31 -17.84 -2.55 6.70
C ASP A 31 -16.69 -2.01 7.56
N LEU A 32 -15.78 -1.24 6.97
CA LEU A 32 -14.67 -0.59 7.67
C LEU A 32 -15.14 0.47 8.67
N GLN A 33 -16.11 1.30 8.29
CA GLN A 33 -16.70 2.31 9.18
C GLN A 33 -17.39 1.65 10.38
N MET A 34 -18.09 0.53 10.16
CA MET A 34 -18.71 -0.25 11.23
C MET A 34 -17.65 -0.82 12.19
N ARG A 35 -16.58 -1.41 11.65
CA ARG A 35 -15.46 -1.93 12.45
C ARG A 35 -14.78 -0.83 13.25
N LEU A 36 -14.59 0.35 12.67
CA LEU A 36 -14.05 1.51 13.37
C LEU A 36 -14.92 1.90 14.56
N LEU A 37 -16.23 2.07 14.37
CA LEU A 37 -17.16 2.40 15.46
C LEU A 37 -17.10 1.35 16.58
N GLU A 38 -16.99 0.07 16.25
CA GLU A 38 -16.87 -1.01 17.23
C GLU A 38 -15.53 -1.02 17.96
N ALA A 39 -14.47 -0.51 17.33
CA ALA A 39 -13.11 -0.52 17.85
C ALA A 39 -12.68 0.80 18.51
N LEU A 40 -13.53 1.84 18.49
CA LEU A 40 -13.22 3.13 19.11
C LEU A 40 -12.90 2.97 20.62
N PRO A 41 -11.79 3.55 21.11
CA PRO A 41 -11.53 3.65 22.53
C PRO A 41 -12.51 4.61 23.23
N PRO A 42 -12.59 4.57 24.57
CA PRO A 42 -13.19 5.64 25.37
C PRO A 42 -12.55 7.01 25.10
N GLU A 43 -13.28 8.10 25.35
CA GLU A 43 -12.79 9.49 25.23
C GLU A 43 -12.22 9.87 23.85
N THR A 44 -12.70 9.21 22.81
CA THR A 44 -12.32 9.43 21.42
C THR A 44 -13.39 10.24 20.71
N HIS A 45 -12.97 11.32 20.05
CA HIS A 45 -13.79 12.10 19.13
C HIS A 45 -13.57 11.60 17.70
N LEU A 46 -14.62 11.03 17.12
CA LEU A 46 -14.66 10.58 15.74
C LEU A 46 -15.49 11.55 14.89
N GLU A 47 -14.85 12.12 13.87
CA GLU A 47 -15.54 12.82 12.78
C GLU A 47 -15.44 12.00 11.49
N ILE A 48 -16.56 11.72 10.83
CA ILE A 48 -16.59 11.12 9.50
C ILE A 48 -17.11 12.17 8.52
N SER A 49 -16.36 12.44 7.46
CA SER A 49 -16.70 13.44 6.45
C SER A 49 -16.67 12.85 5.04
N ALA A 50 -17.63 13.26 4.21
CA ALA A 50 -17.64 12.93 2.78
C ALA A 50 -16.68 13.83 1.98
N SER A 51 -16.15 13.32 0.88
CA SER A 51 -15.36 14.08 -0.10
C SER A 51 -15.97 13.98 -1.51
N PRO A 52 -15.93 15.04 -2.35
CA PRO A 52 -15.23 16.34 -2.17
C PRO A 52 -15.98 17.39 -1.33
N GLY A 53 -17.27 17.20 -1.04
CA GLY A 53 -18.11 18.25 -0.42
C GLY A 53 -17.80 18.61 1.04
N GLY A 54 -17.19 17.71 1.81
CA GLY A 54 -16.96 17.94 3.25
C GLY A 54 -18.22 17.92 4.08
N ALA A 55 -19.29 17.31 3.56
CA ALA A 55 -20.45 17.04 4.36
C ALA A 55 -20.04 16.11 5.51
N ARG A 56 -20.15 16.62 6.73
CA ARG A 56 -20.01 15.83 7.95
C ARG A 56 -21.13 14.79 7.99
N ILE A 57 -20.75 13.52 8.04
CA ILE A 57 -21.66 12.37 8.11
C ILE A 57 -21.89 11.98 9.55
N VAL A 58 -20.81 11.90 10.35
CA VAL A 58 -20.84 11.54 11.77
C VAL A 58 -19.96 12.49 12.55
N ASP A 59 -20.41 12.83 13.75
CA ASP A 59 -19.67 13.59 14.75
C ASP A 59 -20.00 13.00 16.12
N LEU A 60 -19.07 12.23 16.68
CA LEU A 60 -19.33 11.37 17.82
C LEU A 60 -18.18 11.48 18.82
N GLU A 61 -18.51 11.66 20.09
CA GLU A 61 -17.55 11.57 21.20
C GLU A 61 -17.89 10.36 22.07
N THR A 62 -16.95 9.41 22.21
CA THR A 62 -17.16 8.24 23.06
C THR A 62 -17.03 8.61 24.54
N PRO A 63 -17.86 8.02 25.42
CA PRO A 63 -17.81 8.33 26.84
C PRO A 63 -16.58 7.73 27.51
N ILE A 64 -16.23 8.25 28.69
CA ILE A 64 -15.16 7.75 29.57
C ILE A 64 -15.32 6.25 29.87
N TYR A 65 -16.56 5.79 30.00
CA TYR A 65 -16.87 4.39 30.26
C TYR A 65 -17.74 3.80 29.16
N MET A 66 -17.19 2.81 28.46
CA MET A 66 -17.89 2.02 27.45
C MET A 66 -18.07 0.58 27.95
N PRO A 67 -19.27 0.19 28.42
CA PRO A 67 -19.56 -1.20 28.72
C PRO A 67 -19.23 -2.11 27.53
N ALA A 68 -18.59 -3.26 27.80
CA ALA A 68 -18.37 -4.29 26.78
C ALA A 68 -19.67 -5.01 26.34
N HIS A 69 -20.83 -4.49 26.74
CA HIS A 69 -22.12 -5.11 26.47
C HIS A 69 -22.62 -4.76 25.05
N PRO A 70 -22.88 -5.75 24.17
CA PRO A 70 -23.26 -5.49 22.78
C PRO A 70 -24.51 -4.63 22.60
N ALA A 71 -25.50 -4.76 23.49
CA ALA A 71 -26.72 -3.95 23.41
C ALA A 71 -26.45 -2.46 23.67
N TRP A 72 -25.54 -2.15 24.60
CA TRP A 72 -25.18 -0.77 24.90
C TRP A 72 -24.46 -0.14 23.71
N ARG A 73 -23.50 -0.86 23.11
CA ARG A 73 -22.80 -0.40 21.90
C ARG A 73 -23.76 -0.16 20.74
N ARG A 74 -24.70 -1.07 20.51
CA ARG A 74 -25.72 -0.90 19.46
C ARG A 74 -26.60 0.33 19.69
N GLU A 75 -27.00 0.58 20.93
CA GLU A 75 -27.79 1.75 21.29
C GLU A 75 -27.00 3.05 21.10
N PHE A 76 -25.76 3.07 21.59
CA PHE A 76 -24.88 4.24 21.52
C PHE A 76 -24.47 4.58 20.08
N PHE A 77 -23.97 3.60 19.32
CA PHE A 77 -23.51 3.80 17.94
C PHE A 77 -24.64 3.78 16.90
N GLY A 78 -25.85 3.34 17.28
CA GLY A 78 -26.99 3.18 16.36
C GLY A 78 -27.28 4.40 15.48
N PRO A 79 -27.32 5.63 16.01
CA PRO A 79 -27.50 6.84 15.21
C PRO A 79 -26.40 7.06 14.17
N ALA A 80 -25.13 6.97 14.57
CA ALA A 80 -23.98 7.12 13.67
C ALA A 80 -23.99 6.06 12.56
N VAL A 81 -24.30 4.81 12.92
CA VAL A 81 -24.49 3.71 11.96
C VAL A 81 -25.60 4.04 10.96
N ALA A 82 -26.73 4.56 11.41
CA ALA A 82 -27.84 4.92 10.54
C ALA A 82 -27.49 6.06 9.57
N GLU A 83 -26.73 7.06 10.02
CA GLU A 83 -26.24 8.17 9.18
C GLU A 83 -25.26 7.69 8.12
N ILE A 84 -24.30 6.84 8.49
CA ILE A 84 -23.36 6.21 7.56
C ILE A 84 -24.11 5.37 6.52
N GLN A 85 -25.07 4.55 6.95
CA GLN A 85 -25.89 3.75 6.05
C GLN A 85 -26.72 4.62 5.09
N ALA A 86 -27.31 5.72 5.59
CA ALA A 86 -28.07 6.64 4.76
C ALA A 86 -27.15 7.29 3.71
N HIS A 87 -25.98 7.79 4.12
CA HIS A 87 -25.01 8.37 3.21
C HIS A 87 -24.55 7.38 2.14
N GLY A 88 -24.21 6.15 2.53
CA GLY A 88 -23.78 5.09 1.62
C GLY A 88 -24.85 4.72 0.60
N ARG A 89 -26.13 4.61 1.01
CA ARG A 89 -27.25 4.38 0.08
C ARG A 89 -27.42 5.54 -0.90
N ASP A 90 -27.37 6.78 -0.41
CA ASP A 90 -27.54 7.95 -1.27
C ASP A 90 -26.37 8.10 -2.26
N ALA A 91 -25.14 7.83 -1.80
CA ALA A 91 -23.94 7.79 -2.63
C ALA A 91 -24.06 6.73 -3.73
N PHE A 92 -24.48 5.53 -3.37
CA PHE A 92 -24.70 4.44 -4.30
C PHE A 92 -25.77 4.78 -5.35
N GLN A 93 -26.91 5.31 -4.92
CA GLN A 93 -27.99 5.73 -5.82
C GLN A 93 -27.55 6.83 -6.80
N ARG A 94 -26.77 7.82 -6.33
CA ARG A 94 -26.19 8.84 -7.20
C ARG A 94 -25.21 8.23 -8.21
N GLY A 95 -24.37 7.28 -7.78
CA GLY A 95 -23.42 6.57 -8.63
C GLY A 95 -24.09 5.75 -9.73
N GLN A 96 -25.28 5.18 -9.48
CA GLN A 96 -26.07 4.47 -10.49
C GLN A 96 -26.72 5.40 -11.53
N ALA A 97 -27.06 6.63 -11.14
CA ALA A 97 -27.78 7.58 -12.00
C ALA A 97 -26.87 8.41 -12.91
N ALA A 98 -25.57 8.52 -12.58
CA ALA A 98 -24.59 9.17 -13.43
C ALA A 98 -24.02 8.14 -14.41
N ASP A 99 -24.12 8.40 -15.72
CA ASP A 99 -23.49 7.58 -16.77
C ASP A 99 -22.01 7.33 -16.41
N VAL A 100 -21.75 6.10 -15.99
CA VAL A 100 -20.44 5.47 -15.72
C VAL A 100 -19.36 6.45 -15.29
N ILE A 101 -19.55 6.97 -14.08
CA ILE A 101 -18.40 7.37 -13.26
C ILE A 101 -17.57 6.11 -13.06
N LEU A 102 -16.42 6.01 -13.75
CA LEU A 102 -15.45 4.94 -13.50
C LEU A 102 -15.20 4.86 -11.98
N PRO A 103 -15.01 3.65 -11.41
CA PRO A 103 -14.48 3.53 -10.06
C PRO A 103 -13.27 4.48 -9.94
N ASN A 104 -13.15 5.22 -8.82
CA ASN A 104 -12.02 6.12 -8.49
C ASN A 104 -12.14 7.62 -8.84
N GLN A 105 -13.35 8.20 -8.89
CA GLN A 105 -13.50 9.64 -9.16
C GLN A 105 -13.28 10.58 -7.97
N VAL A 106 -13.34 10.11 -6.73
CA VAL A 106 -12.88 10.93 -5.60
C VAL A 106 -11.43 10.58 -5.36
N GLY A 107 -10.55 11.21 -6.15
CA GLY A 107 -9.12 11.03 -6.00
C GLY A 107 -8.68 11.45 -4.59
N LEU A 108 -7.90 10.59 -3.94
CA LEU A 108 -7.20 10.86 -2.68
C LEU A 108 -6.56 12.25 -2.68
N GLN A 109 -6.11 12.71 -3.84
CA GLN A 109 -5.41 13.96 -4.03
C GLN A 109 -6.31 15.19 -3.83
N ASP A 110 -7.58 15.08 -4.20
CA ASP A 110 -8.58 16.12 -3.93
C ASP A 110 -8.92 16.14 -2.42
N ILE A 111 -8.94 14.96 -1.78
CA ILE A 111 -9.09 14.85 -0.32
C ILE A 111 -7.91 15.53 0.40
N ILE A 112 -6.68 15.17 0.04
CA ILE A 112 -5.46 15.72 0.65
C ILE A 112 -5.42 17.25 0.52
N SER A 113 -5.79 17.78 -0.64
CA SER A 113 -5.90 19.23 -0.88
C SER A 113 -6.87 19.93 0.08
N ALA A 114 -7.87 19.22 0.59
CA ALA A 114 -8.87 19.75 1.51
C ALA A 114 -8.49 19.58 2.99
N LEU A 115 -7.50 18.73 3.33
CA LEU A 115 -7.10 18.42 4.71
C LEU A 115 -6.70 19.65 5.53
N PRO A 116 -5.95 20.65 5.02
CA PRO A 116 -5.56 21.83 5.80
C PRO A 116 -6.72 22.60 6.45
N ARG A 117 -7.93 22.44 5.92
CA ARG A 117 -9.16 23.05 6.44
C ARG A 117 -9.90 22.17 7.45
N ARG A 118 -9.61 20.86 7.49
CA ARG A 118 -10.35 19.86 8.27
C ARG A 118 -9.51 19.23 9.39
N ALA A 119 -8.22 19.00 9.15
CA ALA A 119 -7.35 18.23 10.02
C ALA A 119 -6.67 19.06 11.13
N ARG A 120 -6.91 20.39 11.21
CA ARG A 120 -6.21 21.27 12.16
C ARG A 120 -6.32 20.85 13.62
N GLU A 121 -7.38 20.15 13.96
CA GLU A 121 -7.63 19.66 15.32
C GLU A 121 -7.48 18.13 15.43
N HIS A 122 -7.14 17.43 14.35
CA HIS A 122 -7.13 15.97 14.30
C HIS A 122 -5.70 15.46 14.11
N PRO A 123 -5.05 14.92 15.16
CA PRO A 123 -3.74 14.31 15.04
C PRO A 123 -3.78 13.04 14.17
N GLU A 124 -4.92 12.33 14.13
CA GLU A 124 -5.12 11.16 13.26
C GLU A 124 -6.12 11.46 12.16
N VAL A 125 -5.70 11.25 10.91
CA VAL A 125 -6.57 11.31 9.74
C VAL A 125 -6.51 9.98 9.00
N MET A 126 -7.66 9.32 8.86
CA MET A 126 -7.83 8.14 8.04
C MET A 126 -8.54 8.53 6.74
N ILE A 127 -7.93 8.22 5.60
CA ILE A 127 -8.53 8.46 4.30
C ILE A 127 -8.80 7.13 3.63
N ILE A 128 -10.06 6.90 3.30
CA ILE A 128 -10.49 5.74 2.53
C ILE A 128 -10.75 6.24 1.12
N GLY A 129 -10.15 5.64 0.09
CA GLY A 129 -10.36 6.09 -1.28
C GLY A 129 -9.36 5.49 -2.26
N SER A 130 -9.35 6.02 -3.48
CA SER A 130 -8.37 5.64 -4.48
C SER A 130 -7.27 6.71 -4.60
N PRO A 131 -5.99 6.32 -4.62
CA PRO A 131 -4.89 7.24 -4.90
C PRO A 131 -4.84 7.69 -6.36
N ARG A 132 -5.49 6.96 -7.27
CA ARG A 132 -5.64 7.36 -8.67
C ARG A 132 -6.72 8.43 -8.77
N ARG A 133 -6.48 9.40 -9.66
CA ARG A 133 -7.41 10.47 -9.97
C ARG A 133 -7.86 10.36 -11.41
N PHE A 134 -9.17 10.47 -11.62
CA PHE A 134 -9.77 10.64 -12.92
C PHE A 134 -10.78 11.78 -12.91
N ASP A 135 -10.50 12.85 -13.64
CA ASP A 135 -11.47 13.90 -13.98
C ASP A 135 -11.44 14.13 -15.49
N ALA A 136 -12.54 13.79 -16.17
CA ALA A 136 -12.66 13.98 -17.61
C ALA A 136 -12.56 15.46 -18.04
N ARG A 137 -12.81 16.40 -17.12
CA ARG A 137 -12.70 17.85 -17.37
C ARG A 137 -11.29 18.37 -17.13
N ASP A 138 -10.43 17.58 -16.50
CA ASP A 138 -9.05 17.94 -16.17
C ASP A 138 -8.08 16.78 -16.46
N PRO A 139 -8.05 16.31 -17.73
CA PRO A 139 -7.33 15.08 -18.10
C PRO A 139 -5.82 15.21 -17.90
N GLN A 140 -5.27 16.43 -17.92
CA GLN A 140 -3.86 16.72 -17.69
C GLN A 140 -3.39 16.46 -16.25
N ASN A 141 -4.30 16.26 -15.30
CA ASN A 141 -4.01 15.92 -13.90
C ASN A 141 -4.56 14.53 -13.50
N ASN A 142 -4.97 13.70 -14.46
CA ASN A 142 -5.32 12.30 -14.19
C ASN A 142 -4.09 11.48 -13.77
N THR A 143 -4.28 10.47 -12.96
CA THR A 143 -3.27 9.47 -12.57
C THR A 143 -3.81 8.06 -12.70
N VAL A 144 -4.64 7.82 -13.72
CA VAL A 144 -5.13 6.47 -14.03
C VAL A 144 -3.99 5.58 -14.53
N ASP A 145 -3.09 6.16 -15.32
CA ASP A 145 -2.01 5.52 -16.07
C ASP A 145 -0.67 6.30 -16.02
N ARG A 146 -0.56 7.25 -15.10
CA ARG A 146 0.56 8.18 -14.97
C ARG A 146 0.68 8.71 -13.55
N PHE A 147 1.80 9.31 -13.20
CA PHE A 147 2.04 9.88 -11.87
C PHE A 147 2.80 11.21 -11.97
N PRO A 148 2.57 12.16 -11.03
CA PRO A 148 3.30 13.41 -10.98
C PRO A 148 4.75 13.22 -10.51
N ASN A 149 5.66 14.06 -11.00
CA ASN A 149 7.03 14.15 -10.49
C ASN A 149 7.15 15.18 -9.34
N ASP A 150 8.32 15.24 -8.69
CA ASP A 150 8.46 16.02 -7.46
C ASP A 150 8.35 17.54 -7.67
N ALA A 151 8.59 18.05 -8.87
CA ALA A 151 8.41 19.47 -9.19
C ALA A 151 6.93 19.91 -9.16
N VAL A 152 5.99 18.98 -9.30
CA VAL A 152 4.54 19.28 -9.20
C VAL A 152 4.19 19.79 -7.80
N LEU A 153 4.94 19.40 -6.76
CA LEU A 153 4.73 19.88 -5.38
C LEU A 153 4.89 21.40 -5.29
N ASP A 154 5.78 22.00 -6.08
CA ASP A 154 6.06 23.44 -6.02
C ASP A 154 4.93 24.30 -6.61
N LEU A 155 3.90 23.69 -7.22
CA LEU A 155 2.74 24.37 -7.80
C LEU A 155 1.67 24.67 -6.74
N ALA A 156 0.78 25.62 -7.04
CA ALA A 156 -0.39 25.88 -6.20
C ALA A 156 -1.53 24.89 -6.50
N VAL A 157 -2.41 24.66 -5.52
CA VAL A 157 -3.57 23.76 -5.68
C VAL A 157 -4.50 24.19 -6.81
N GLN A 158 -4.57 25.48 -7.13
CA GLN A 158 -5.37 25.99 -8.26
C GLN A 158 -4.74 25.68 -9.63
N GLU A 159 -3.43 25.45 -9.68
CA GLU A 159 -2.71 25.03 -10.90
C GLU A 159 -2.84 23.52 -11.09
N THR A 160 -2.78 22.76 -9.99
CA THR A 160 -2.87 21.30 -9.99
C THR A 160 -3.30 20.78 -8.62
N PRO A 161 -4.18 19.76 -8.51
CA PRO A 161 -4.65 19.23 -7.23
C PRO A 161 -3.55 18.50 -6.43
N TYR A 162 -2.33 18.42 -6.94
CA TYR A 162 -1.18 17.78 -6.33
C TYR A 162 -0.22 18.78 -5.67
N GLY A 163 -0.36 20.07 -5.97
CA GLY A 163 0.53 21.12 -5.51
C GLY A 163 0.43 21.38 -4.00
N THR A 164 1.51 21.86 -3.40
CA THR A 164 1.60 22.21 -1.98
C THR A 164 1.95 23.67 -1.73
N ARG A 165 2.11 24.50 -2.78
CA ARG A 165 2.43 25.93 -2.62
C ARG A 165 1.36 26.62 -1.77
N GLY A 166 1.79 27.20 -0.65
CA GLY A 166 0.91 27.88 0.31
C GLY A 166 0.26 26.95 1.34
N LEU A 167 0.56 25.65 1.33
CA LEU A 167 0.07 24.65 2.29
C LEU A 167 1.16 24.14 3.25
N LYS A 168 2.33 24.77 3.24
CA LYS A 168 3.43 24.41 4.13
C LYS A 168 3.00 24.49 5.60
N ASP A 169 3.39 23.49 6.39
CA ASP A 169 3.13 23.37 7.82
C ASP A 169 1.63 23.37 8.21
N THR A 170 0.72 23.20 7.25
CA THR A 170 -0.73 23.20 7.51
C THR A 170 -1.26 21.89 8.10
N LEU A 171 -0.44 20.85 8.09
CA LEU A 171 -0.68 19.52 8.67
C LEU A 171 0.36 19.18 9.75
N ASP A 172 0.97 20.19 10.38
CA ASP A 172 1.98 19.96 11.43
C ASP A 172 1.41 19.10 12.56
N GLY A 173 2.10 18.02 12.89
CA GLY A 173 1.67 17.02 13.88
C GLY A 173 0.51 16.11 13.43
N THR A 174 0.06 16.17 12.17
CA THR A 174 -0.97 15.28 11.63
C THR A 174 -0.37 14.02 11.01
N ARG A 175 -0.85 12.86 11.46
CA ARG A 175 -0.64 11.57 10.82
C ARG A 175 -1.78 11.26 9.87
N VAL A 176 -1.42 10.80 8.67
CA VAL A 176 -2.38 10.44 7.62
C VAL A 176 -2.21 8.97 7.28
N HIS A 177 -3.30 8.22 7.42
CA HIS A 177 -3.41 6.81 7.05
C HIS A 177 -4.23 6.70 5.77
N VAL A 178 -3.62 6.20 4.69
CA VAL A 178 -4.27 5.99 3.41
C VAL A 178 -4.67 4.52 3.30
N CYS A 179 -5.97 4.28 3.33
CA CYS A 179 -6.58 2.96 3.13
C CYS A 179 -7.11 2.89 1.70
N SER A 180 -6.28 2.37 0.80
CA SER A 180 -6.62 2.28 -0.62
C SER A 180 -7.67 1.19 -0.85
N ILE A 181 -8.76 1.53 -1.52
CA ILE A 181 -9.76 0.55 -2.00
C ILE A 181 -9.61 0.26 -3.50
N ASP A 182 -8.51 0.74 -4.09
CA ASP A 182 -8.26 0.66 -5.52
C ASP A 182 -7.46 -0.59 -5.88
N ASP A 183 -7.98 -1.38 -6.81
CA ASP A 183 -7.32 -2.56 -7.38
C ASP A 183 -6.81 -2.33 -8.81
N GLY A 184 -7.20 -1.22 -9.45
CA GLY A 184 -6.97 -1.04 -10.87
C GLY A 184 -5.64 -0.36 -11.24
N PHE A 185 -4.64 -0.38 -10.36
CA PHE A 185 -3.30 0.09 -10.70
C PHE A 185 -2.78 -0.63 -11.94
N VAL A 186 -2.24 0.12 -12.92
CA VAL A 186 -1.72 -0.46 -14.17
C VAL A 186 -0.65 -1.53 -13.89
N ARG A 187 0.23 -1.28 -12.92
CA ARG A 187 1.30 -2.18 -12.44
C ARG A 187 1.64 -1.84 -10.97
N PRO A 188 2.31 -2.72 -10.21
CA PRO A 188 2.75 -2.42 -8.84
C PRO A 188 3.58 -1.14 -8.71
N GLN A 189 4.38 -0.80 -9.72
CA GLN A 189 5.18 0.43 -9.75
C GLN A 189 4.30 1.70 -9.73
N HIS A 190 3.11 1.64 -10.32
CA HIS A 190 2.19 2.78 -10.30
C HIS A 190 1.76 3.11 -8.87
N GLU A 191 1.39 2.08 -8.11
CA GLU A 191 1.01 2.21 -6.70
C GLU A 191 2.18 2.79 -5.90
N ALA A 192 3.39 2.24 -6.05
CA ALA A 192 4.59 2.72 -5.36
C ALA A 192 4.95 4.18 -5.71
N MET A 193 4.76 4.61 -6.96
CA MET A 193 5.02 6.00 -7.34
C MET A 193 3.96 6.97 -6.76
N LEU A 194 2.69 6.56 -6.70
CA LEU A 194 1.64 7.35 -6.07
C LEU A 194 1.79 7.40 -4.55
N GLU A 195 2.21 6.30 -3.91
CA GLU A 195 2.57 6.27 -2.48
C GLU A 195 3.71 7.24 -2.20
N ARG A 196 4.82 7.11 -2.94
CA ARG A 196 5.98 7.98 -2.80
C ARG A 196 5.60 9.45 -2.94
N TYR A 197 4.86 9.79 -3.99
CA TYR A 197 4.45 11.17 -4.23
C TYR A 197 3.55 11.69 -3.09
N THR A 198 2.61 10.86 -2.63
CA THR A 198 1.70 11.21 -1.53
C THR A 198 2.45 11.44 -0.22
N SER A 199 3.45 10.60 0.07
CA SER A 199 4.34 10.76 1.23
C SER A 199 5.08 12.10 1.20
N LEU A 200 5.74 12.43 0.07
CA LEU A 200 6.42 13.72 -0.10
C LEU A 200 5.46 14.90 0.01
N ARG A 201 4.27 14.77 -0.56
CA ARG A 201 3.24 15.81 -0.52
C ARG A 201 2.80 16.12 0.90
N LEU A 202 2.53 15.09 1.69
CA LEU A 202 2.15 15.24 3.09
C LEU A 202 3.29 15.84 3.91
N ALA A 203 4.52 15.40 3.67
CA ALA A 203 5.72 15.95 4.32
C ALA A 203 5.92 17.45 4.02
N GLU A 204 5.74 17.89 2.77
CA GLU A 204 5.80 19.32 2.40
C GLU A 204 4.69 20.14 3.08
N MET A 205 3.58 19.51 3.44
CA MET A 205 2.49 20.14 4.19
C MET A 205 2.69 20.08 5.71
N GLY A 206 3.78 19.47 6.20
CA GLY A 206 4.11 19.29 7.62
C GLY A 206 3.53 18.02 8.27
N GLY A 207 2.81 17.20 7.51
CA GLY A 207 2.23 15.94 8.00
C GLY A 207 3.10 14.72 7.72
N VAL A 208 2.64 13.55 8.17
CA VAL A 208 3.32 12.26 7.95
C VAL A 208 2.36 11.26 7.33
N LEU A 209 2.80 10.54 6.28
CA LEU A 209 2.07 9.39 5.77
C LEU A 209 2.34 8.18 6.68
N ALA A 210 1.48 7.93 7.66
CA ALA A 210 1.71 6.88 8.67
C ALA A 210 1.38 5.45 8.17
N THR A 211 0.43 5.32 7.23
CA THR A 211 0.05 4.05 6.62
C THR A 211 -0.27 4.24 5.14
N TRP A 212 0.15 3.29 4.31
CA TRP A 212 -0.35 3.07 2.96
C TRP A 212 -0.61 1.57 2.78
N THR A 213 -1.88 1.18 2.70
CA THR A 213 -2.24 -0.25 2.54
C THR A 213 -3.56 -0.41 1.79
N ARG A 214 -3.74 -1.57 1.16
CA ARG A 214 -5.02 -2.04 0.61
C ARG A 214 -5.78 -2.94 1.58
N ASP A 215 -5.12 -3.39 2.65
CA ASP A 215 -5.76 -4.13 3.73
C ASP A 215 -6.44 -3.14 4.68
N LEU A 216 -7.77 -3.07 4.59
CA LEU A 216 -8.56 -2.15 5.40
C LEU A 216 -8.50 -2.49 6.89
N ASP A 217 -8.31 -3.76 7.26
CA ASP A 217 -8.17 -4.19 8.66
C ASP A 217 -6.83 -3.77 9.23
N GLU A 218 -5.76 -3.98 8.46
CA GLU A 218 -4.44 -3.45 8.81
C GLU A 218 -4.49 -1.92 8.95
N CYS A 219 -5.13 -1.22 8.00
CA CYS A 219 -5.23 0.23 8.04
C CYS A 219 -5.94 0.71 9.31
N LEU A 220 -7.08 0.11 9.64
CA LEU A 220 -7.84 0.41 10.85
C LEU A 220 -7.02 0.15 12.11
N GLN A 221 -6.40 -1.02 12.22
CA GLN A 221 -5.57 -1.37 13.37
C GLN A 221 -4.46 -0.35 13.58
N ARG A 222 -3.77 0.07 12.50
CA ARG A 222 -2.68 1.05 12.58
C ARG A 222 -3.14 2.44 12.99
N VAL A 223 -4.33 2.87 12.56
CA VAL A 223 -4.95 4.14 13.01
C VAL A 223 -5.20 4.09 14.52
N LEU A 224 -5.81 3.01 15.00
CA LEU A 224 -6.14 2.85 16.42
C LEU A 224 -4.89 2.72 17.31
N GLU A 225 -3.85 2.05 16.80
CA GLU A 225 -2.55 1.89 17.47
C GLU A 225 -1.61 3.08 17.30
N ARG A 226 -1.97 4.08 16.47
CA ARG A 226 -1.15 5.27 16.16
C ARG A 226 0.24 4.91 15.64
N ARG A 227 0.30 3.89 14.79
CA ARG A 227 1.56 3.38 14.27
C ARG A 227 2.08 4.27 13.15
N GLU A 228 3.36 4.61 13.26
CA GLU A 228 4.12 5.36 12.24
C GLU A 228 5.15 4.48 11.54
N ASP A 229 5.35 3.23 11.92
CA ASP A 229 6.40 2.38 11.39
C ASP A 229 5.98 1.63 10.11
N GLY A 230 6.91 1.37 9.19
CA GLY A 230 6.66 0.49 8.03
C GLY A 230 6.14 1.19 6.76
N HIS A 231 5.98 2.52 6.76
CA HIS A 231 5.79 3.28 5.53
C HIS A 231 7.14 3.73 4.95
N GLY A 232 7.20 3.92 3.64
CA GLY A 232 8.40 4.46 2.99
C GLY A 232 8.64 5.93 3.36
N VAL A 233 9.85 6.23 3.84
CA VAL A 233 10.35 7.62 3.92
C VAL A 233 11.06 7.93 2.62
N PHE A 234 10.62 9.00 1.95
CA PHE A 234 11.12 9.37 0.63
C PHE A 234 11.74 10.76 0.65
N GLU A 235 12.75 10.96 -0.18
CA GLU A 235 13.36 12.26 -0.42
C GLU A 235 13.01 12.76 -1.83
N ARG A 236 12.95 14.09 -1.98
CA ARG A 236 12.76 14.72 -3.29
C ARG A 236 13.95 14.42 -4.20
N ARG A 237 13.68 14.20 -5.49
CA ARG A 237 14.66 14.00 -6.54
C ARG A 237 15.13 15.36 -7.09
N PRO A 238 16.41 15.73 -6.94
CA PRO A 238 16.90 17.03 -7.42
C PRO A 238 16.90 17.18 -8.96
N GLU A 239 16.76 16.07 -9.68
CA GLU A 239 16.60 16.04 -11.14
C GLU A 239 15.20 16.49 -11.62
N ASP A 240 14.17 16.40 -10.77
CA ASP A 240 12.81 16.84 -11.08
C ASP A 240 12.72 18.38 -10.96
N ARG A 241 13.14 19.09 -12.00
CA ARG A 241 13.19 20.57 -12.01
C ARG A 241 11.99 21.24 -12.67
N ALA A 242 11.24 20.50 -13.48
CA ALA A 242 10.07 21.00 -14.19
C ALA A 242 8.87 20.11 -13.87
N PRO A 243 7.70 20.68 -13.55
CA PRO A 243 6.48 19.90 -13.28
C PRO A 243 6.10 19.04 -14.48
N ALA A 244 5.93 17.75 -14.25
CA ALA A 244 5.54 16.79 -15.29
C ALA A 244 4.73 15.64 -14.69
N PHE A 245 3.95 14.98 -15.55
CA PHE A 245 3.35 13.68 -15.28
C PHE A 245 4.04 12.65 -16.18
N PHE A 246 4.52 11.57 -15.60
CA PHE A 246 5.15 10.48 -16.32
C PHE A 246 4.16 9.34 -16.53
N GLU A 247 4.08 8.83 -17.75
CA GLU A 247 3.33 7.61 -18.04
C GLU A 247 4.01 6.40 -17.41
N ILE A 248 3.22 5.40 -17.02
CA ILE A 248 3.74 4.11 -16.51
C ILE A 248 4.28 3.24 -17.67
N SER A 249 4.11 3.68 -18.91
CA SER A 249 4.38 2.93 -20.14
C SER A 249 5.88 2.81 -20.50
N GLU A 250 6.77 3.59 -19.87
CA GLU A 250 8.20 3.57 -20.18
C GLU A 250 9.05 3.46 -18.91
N ALA A 251 9.59 2.26 -18.66
CA ALA A 251 10.78 1.99 -17.83
C ALA A 251 11.00 2.94 -16.64
N VAL A 252 10.09 2.95 -15.67
CA VAL A 252 10.29 3.72 -14.44
C VAL A 252 11.13 2.90 -13.47
N PHE A 253 12.40 3.29 -13.43
CA PHE A 253 13.49 2.83 -12.57
C PHE A 253 13.04 2.41 -11.17
N LEU A 254 13.46 1.20 -10.77
CA LEU A 254 13.64 0.88 -9.36
C LEU A 254 14.41 2.04 -8.68
N PRO A 255 14.18 2.35 -7.39
CA PRO A 255 15.00 3.32 -6.66
C PRO A 255 16.49 3.08 -6.94
N ARG A 256 17.32 4.12 -7.14
CA ARG A 256 18.73 3.92 -7.55
C ARG A 256 19.48 2.93 -6.66
N ALA A 257 19.22 2.96 -5.36
CA ALA A 257 19.79 2.01 -4.40
C ALA A 257 19.33 0.56 -4.67
N GLU A 258 18.04 0.37 -4.96
CA GLU A 258 17.50 -0.95 -5.30
C GLU A 258 18.01 -1.41 -6.67
N THR A 259 18.04 -0.54 -7.69
CA THR A 259 18.65 -0.87 -8.99
C THR A 259 20.12 -1.27 -8.83
N ALA A 260 20.88 -0.54 -8.01
CA ALA A 260 22.28 -0.85 -7.76
C ALA A 260 22.43 -2.22 -7.09
N ARG A 261 21.63 -2.50 -6.07
CA ARG A 261 21.59 -3.82 -5.41
C ARG A 261 21.21 -4.93 -6.38
N GLN A 262 20.20 -4.71 -7.21
CA GLN A 262 19.78 -5.65 -8.25
C GLN A 262 20.90 -5.88 -9.27
N PHE A 263 21.69 -4.86 -9.61
CA PHE A 263 22.84 -5.03 -10.51
C PHE A 263 24.02 -5.72 -9.84
N GLU A 264 24.24 -5.53 -8.54
CA GLU A 264 25.21 -6.32 -7.76
C GLU A 264 24.81 -7.80 -7.78
N MET A 265 23.55 -8.12 -7.45
CA MET A 265 23.02 -9.48 -7.52
C MET A 265 23.11 -10.10 -8.92
N LEU A 266 22.92 -9.28 -9.96
CA LEU A 266 23.07 -9.72 -11.35
C LEU A 266 24.52 -10.08 -11.70
N ASN A 267 25.49 -9.33 -11.18
CA ASN A 267 26.89 -9.63 -11.39
C ASN A 267 27.29 -10.95 -10.70
N ASP A 268 26.69 -11.24 -9.54
CA ASP A 268 26.93 -12.48 -8.79
C ASP A 268 26.40 -13.75 -9.51
N LEU A 269 25.36 -13.60 -10.33
CA LEU A 269 24.81 -14.71 -11.15
C LEU A 269 25.76 -15.16 -12.27
N ALA A 270 26.80 -14.37 -12.59
CA ALA A 270 27.79 -14.67 -13.63
C ALA A 270 27.18 -15.09 -14.99
N LEU A 271 26.08 -14.45 -15.40
CA LEU A 271 25.38 -14.77 -16.65
C LEU A 271 26.23 -14.41 -17.88
N PRO A 272 26.07 -15.13 -19.00
CA PRO A 272 26.56 -14.67 -20.30
C PRO A 272 26.08 -13.24 -20.63
N ASP A 273 26.94 -12.42 -21.25
CA ASP A 273 26.68 -10.98 -21.48
C ASP A 273 25.32 -10.67 -22.10
N HIS A 274 24.88 -11.48 -23.07
CA HIS A 274 23.59 -11.29 -23.73
C HIS A 274 22.41 -11.53 -22.79
N LEU A 275 22.48 -12.53 -21.91
CA LEU A 275 21.47 -12.78 -20.88
C LEU A 275 21.52 -11.72 -19.78
N ALA A 276 22.73 -11.34 -19.34
CA ALA A 276 22.91 -10.25 -18.37
C ALA A 276 22.31 -8.93 -18.89
N THR A 277 22.47 -8.63 -20.18
CA THR A 277 21.88 -7.45 -20.83
C THR A 277 20.35 -7.51 -20.83
N THR A 278 19.77 -8.66 -21.18
CA THR A 278 18.31 -8.87 -21.16
C THR A 278 17.74 -8.74 -19.75
N VAL A 279 18.37 -9.38 -18.75
CA VAL A 279 17.95 -9.28 -17.34
C VAL A 279 18.07 -7.85 -16.84
N ARG A 280 19.17 -7.16 -17.16
CA ARG A 280 19.36 -5.75 -16.81
C ARG A 280 18.25 -4.87 -17.39
N ALA A 281 17.86 -5.10 -18.64
CA ALA A 281 16.75 -4.38 -19.26
C ALA A 281 15.41 -4.67 -18.54
N LYS A 282 15.09 -5.94 -18.26
CA LYS A 282 13.87 -6.33 -17.54
C LYS A 282 13.82 -5.78 -16.11
N ILE A 283 14.96 -5.73 -15.40
CA ILE A 283 15.08 -5.10 -14.07
C ILE A 283 14.81 -3.60 -14.15
N LEU A 284 15.42 -2.90 -15.13
CA LEU A 284 15.19 -1.46 -15.33
C LEU A 284 13.73 -1.14 -15.70
N GLN A 285 13.07 -2.06 -16.40
CA GLN A 285 11.65 -1.97 -16.77
C GLN A 285 10.70 -2.39 -15.64
N GLY A 286 11.22 -2.92 -14.53
CA GLY A 286 10.44 -3.44 -13.41
C GLY A 286 9.65 -4.72 -13.74
N GLU A 287 9.98 -5.38 -14.84
CA GLU A 287 9.36 -6.65 -15.28
C GLU A 287 9.94 -7.85 -14.52
N MET A 288 11.12 -7.66 -13.93
CA MET A 288 11.87 -8.70 -13.23
C MET A 288 12.56 -8.09 -12.01
N GLN A 289 12.67 -8.87 -10.94
CA GLN A 289 13.56 -8.58 -9.83
C GLN A 289 14.42 -9.82 -9.59
N LEU A 290 15.63 -9.63 -9.11
CA LEU A 290 16.44 -10.69 -8.55
C LEU A 290 16.11 -10.82 -7.07
N ALA A 291 15.89 -12.06 -6.65
CA ALA A 291 15.76 -12.42 -5.25
C ALA A 291 16.84 -13.44 -4.88
N SER A 292 17.17 -13.48 -3.59
CA SER A 292 18.05 -14.50 -3.05
C SER A 292 17.28 -15.35 -2.05
N VAL A 293 17.44 -16.66 -2.14
CA VAL A 293 16.90 -17.63 -1.20
C VAL A 293 17.99 -18.55 -0.74
N GLN A 294 17.79 -19.13 0.44
CA GLN A 294 18.58 -20.25 0.91
C GLN A 294 17.75 -21.51 0.75
N VAL A 295 18.33 -22.52 0.10
CA VAL A 295 17.74 -23.84 -0.12
C VAL A 295 18.59 -24.87 0.61
N TYR A 296 17.95 -25.82 1.29
CA TYR A 296 18.63 -26.88 2.02
C TYR A 296 17.73 -28.11 2.17
N ASP A 297 18.34 -29.26 2.40
CA ASP A 297 17.68 -30.50 2.77
C ASP A 297 17.22 -30.45 4.24
N THR A 298 16.01 -30.89 4.53
CA THR A 298 15.45 -30.88 5.89
C THR A 298 15.48 -32.22 6.61
N ASP A 299 15.84 -33.31 5.92
CA ASP A 299 15.81 -34.67 6.48
C ASP A 299 17.17 -35.37 6.38
N ALA A 300 17.55 -35.90 5.22
CA ALA A 300 18.76 -36.71 5.03
C ALA A 300 19.50 -36.37 3.73
N GLU A 301 20.81 -36.11 3.81
CA GLU A 301 21.65 -35.89 2.62
C GLU A 301 21.89 -37.20 1.84
N ASP A 302 20.91 -37.61 1.05
CA ASP A 302 20.93 -38.89 0.33
C ASP A 302 20.97 -38.75 -1.20
N GLY A 303 21.14 -37.51 -1.69
CA GLY A 303 21.29 -37.20 -3.11
C GLY A 303 20.05 -36.59 -3.74
N ASP A 304 19.14 -36.05 -2.93
CA ASP A 304 18.03 -35.23 -3.39
C ASP A 304 18.49 -34.04 -4.23
N ARG A 305 17.76 -33.79 -5.32
CA ARG A 305 18.02 -32.64 -6.18
C ARG A 305 16.73 -32.00 -6.63
N VAL A 306 16.77 -30.67 -6.76
CA VAL A 306 15.66 -29.85 -7.24
C VAL A 306 16.12 -28.92 -8.37
N MET A 307 15.18 -28.51 -9.20
CA MET A 307 15.37 -27.48 -10.21
C MET A 307 14.46 -26.30 -9.88
N ILE A 308 15.04 -25.11 -9.73
CA ILE A 308 14.28 -23.86 -9.65
C ILE A 308 14.14 -23.30 -11.06
N VAL A 309 12.91 -23.00 -11.45
CA VAL A 309 12.54 -22.42 -12.74
C VAL A 309 11.90 -21.06 -12.52
N SER A 310 12.38 -20.06 -13.25
CA SER A 310 11.80 -18.73 -13.28
C SER A 310 12.07 -18.06 -14.61
N ASP A 311 11.02 -17.71 -15.35
CA ASP A 311 11.12 -17.18 -16.71
C ASP A 311 11.96 -18.13 -17.60
N ASP A 312 12.96 -17.62 -18.33
CA ASP A 312 13.86 -18.43 -19.16
C ASP A 312 15.05 -19.04 -18.37
N PHE A 313 15.01 -18.99 -17.04
CA PHE A 313 16.08 -19.47 -16.18
C PHE A 313 15.70 -20.78 -15.49
N SER A 314 16.63 -21.72 -15.52
CA SER A 314 16.57 -22.93 -14.70
C SER A 314 17.89 -23.13 -13.96
N TYR A 315 17.79 -23.55 -12.70
CA TYR A 315 18.95 -23.80 -11.85
C TYR A 315 18.76 -25.11 -11.10
N GLU A 316 19.63 -26.08 -11.37
CA GLU A 316 19.68 -27.36 -10.65
C GLU A 316 20.49 -27.20 -9.37
N ILE A 317 19.94 -27.70 -8.26
CA ILE A 317 20.52 -27.63 -6.92
C ILE A 317 20.54 -29.04 -6.35
N GLU A 318 21.72 -29.47 -5.92
CA GLU A 318 21.87 -30.64 -5.07
C GLU A 318 21.60 -30.24 -3.63
N LEU A 319 20.64 -30.90 -2.99
CA LEU A 319 20.26 -30.57 -1.63
C LEU A 319 21.28 -31.12 -0.65
N THR A 320 21.64 -30.28 0.32
CA THR A 320 22.47 -30.64 1.47
C THR A 320 21.87 -29.98 2.70
N HIS A 321 22.19 -30.45 3.91
CA HIS A 321 21.79 -29.80 5.16
C HIS A 321 22.40 -28.39 5.29
N ALA A 322 23.51 -28.14 4.58
CA ALA A 322 24.09 -26.82 4.48
C ALA A 322 23.19 -25.89 3.64
N ARG A 323 22.86 -24.72 4.20
CA ARG A 323 22.11 -23.68 3.48
C ARG A 323 22.88 -23.17 2.27
N GLN A 324 22.33 -23.38 1.09
CA GLN A 324 22.90 -22.90 -0.17
C GLN A 324 22.14 -21.66 -0.63
N ARG A 325 22.87 -20.55 -0.77
CA ARG A 325 22.29 -19.31 -1.27
C ARG A 325 22.20 -19.36 -2.79
N VAL A 326 21.00 -19.16 -3.32
CA VAL A 326 20.73 -19.09 -4.76
C VAL A 326 20.11 -17.74 -5.07
N THR A 327 20.70 -17.03 -6.02
CA THR A 327 20.13 -15.82 -6.60
C THR A 327 19.40 -16.21 -7.87
N LEU A 328 18.19 -15.74 -8.04
CA LEU A 328 17.34 -16.09 -9.17
C LEU A 328 16.49 -14.89 -9.58
N PRO A 329 16.19 -14.76 -10.89
CA PRO A 329 15.20 -13.81 -11.35
C PRO A 329 13.82 -14.25 -10.87
N VAL A 330 12.96 -13.29 -10.59
CA VAL A 330 11.58 -13.47 -10.14
C VAL A 330 10.72 -12.60 -11.05
N VAL A 331 9.77 -13.24 -11.71
CA VAL A 331 8.80 -12.58 -12.60
C VAL A 331 7.41 -12.83 -12.02
N GLY A 332 6.62 -11.77 -11.86
CA GLY A 332 5.26 -11.89 -11.28
C GLY A 332 5.22 -12.33 -9.81
N GLY A 333 6.33 -12.16 -9.07
CA GLY A 333 6.38 -12.45 -7.63
C GLY A 333 6.34 -13.94 -7.28
N LYS A 334 6.70 -14.82 -8.20
CA LYS A 334 6.71 -16.28 -7.97
C LYS A 334 7.86 -16.95 -8.71
N VAL A 335 8.29 -18.10 -8.21
CA VAL A 335 9.11 -19.06 -8.95
C VAL A 335 8.60 -20.48 -8.73
N THR A 336 8.96 -21.38 -9.64
CA THR A 336 8.56 -22.79 -9.57
C THR A 336 9.76 -23.63 -9.16
N MET A 337 9.57 -24.55 -8.22
CA MET A 337 10.57 -25.55 -7.84
C MET A 337 10.08 -26.94 -8.25
N ILE A 338 10.94 -27.71 -8.88
CA ILE A 338 10.63 -29.03 -9.45
C ILE A 338 11.57 -30.07 -8.82
N GLY A 339 11.02 -31.15 -8.27
CA GLY A 339 11.84 -32.28 -7.81
C GLY A 339 12.44 -33.03 -9.00
N ILE A 340 13.75 -33.27 -9.03
CA ILE A 340 14.40 -33.91 -10.20
C ILE A 340 15.08 -35.25 -9.88
N ALA A 341 15.52 -35.46 -8.64
CA ALA A 341 16.08 -36.72 -8.18
C ALA A 341 15.78 -36.90 -6.69
N ASP A 342 15.38 -38.11 -6.32
CA ASP A 342 15.10 -38.55 -4.95
C ASP A 342 16.19 -39.55 -4.55
N GLY A 343 16.91 -39.25 -3.46
CA GLY A 343 17.96 -40.09 -2.92
C GLY A 343 17.39 -41.31 -2.19
N ALA A 344 16.45 -41.08 -1.25
CA ALA A 344 15.60 -42.09 -0.64
C ALA A 344 14.44 -41.48 0.18
N GLY A 345 13.21 -41.88 -0.12
CA GLY A 345 12.06 -41.59 0.75
C GLY A 345 11.31 -40.29 0.40
N GLY A 346 11.73 -39.62 -0.66
CA GLY A 346 11.12 -38.43 -1.24
C GLY A 346 11.93 -37.17 -0.93
N ILE A 347 11.74 -36.14 -1.75
CA ILE A 347 12.56 -34.94 -1.73
C ILE A 347 12.07 -33.98 -0.64
N THR A 348 12.93 -33.60 0.30
CA THR A 348 12.57 -32.63 1.36
C THR A 348 13.34 -31.32 1.25
N VAL A 349 12.63 -30.20 1.12
CA VAL A 349 13.25 -28.89 0.89
C VAL A 349 12.84 -27.89 1.95
N GLY A 350 13.84 -27.27 2.57
CA GLY A 350 13.73 -26.04 3.32
C GLY A 350 14.08 -24.85 2.44
N ILE A 351 13.23 -23.82 2.47
CA ILE A 351 13.43 -22.55 1.77
C ILE A 351 13.41 -21.44 2.80
N GLU A 352 14.42 -20.57 2.77
CA GLU A 352 14.49 -19.37 3.59
C GLU A 352 14.71 -18.13 2.70
N THR A 353 13.73 -17.23 2.68
CA THR A 353 13.78 -15.98 1.92
C THR A 353 14.60 -14.92 2.67
N ASN A 354 15.01 -13.87 1.96
CA ASN A 354 15.82 -12.77 2.53
C ASN A 354 15.16 -12.04 3.70
N ASP A 355 13.84 -12.08 3.82
CA ASP A 355 13.10 -11.49 4.94
C ASP A 355 13.03 -12.42 6.17
N GLY A 356 13.71 -13.57 6.12
CA GLY A 356 13.76 -14.56 7.19
C GLY A 356 12.57 -15.51 7.23
N SER A 357 11.62 -15.38 6.30
CA SER A 357 10.50 -16.32 6.20
C SER A 357 11.03 -17.69 5.81
N ARG A 358 10.62 -18.71 6.56
CA ARG A 358 11.01 -20.11 6.32
C ARG A 358 9.79 -20.89 5.89
N SER A 359 9.94 -21.64 4.81
CA SER A 359 8.95 -22.59 4.34
C SER A 359 9.61 -23.95 4.25
N MET A 360 8.90 -24.98 4.71
CA MET A 360 9.26 -26.37 4.46
C MET A 360 8.25 -26.90 3.47
N THR A 361 8.73 -27.47 2.37
CA THR A 361 7.83 -28.12 1.42
C THR A 361 7.30 -29.41 2.03
N PRO A 362 6.08 -29.84 1.67
CA PRO A 362 5.73 -31.26 1.77
C PRO A 362 6.80 -32.11 1.08
N VAL A 363 6.89 -33.40 1.44
CA VAL A 363 7.76 -34.36 0.75
C VAL A 363 7.38 -34.38 -0.74
N MET A 364 8.30 -33.94 -1.59
CA MET A 364 8.11 -33.82 -3.03
C MET A 364 8.47 -35.13 -3.73
N ARG A 365 7.74 -35.45 -4.80
CA ARG A 365 8.13 -36.52 -5.74
C ARG A 365 8.97 -35.95 -6.87
N VAL A 366 9.73 -36.82 -7.55
CA VAL A 366 10.37 -36.47 -8.82
C VAL A 366 9.28 -36.06 -9.84
N GLY A 367 9.46 -34.88 -10.43
CA GLY A 367 8.53 -34.23 -11.36
C GLY A 367 7.42 -33.42 -10.67
N GLU A 368 7.35 -33.40 -9.34
CA GLU A 368 6.39 -32.57 -8.62
C GLU A 368 6.85 -31.10 -8.61
N GLU A 369 5.90 -30.20 -8.82
CA GLU A 369 6.13 -28.76 -8.89
C GLU A 369 5.51 -28.06 -7.68
N ILE A 370 6.25 -27.12 -7.09
CA ILE A 370 5.77 -26.25 -6.01
C ILE A 370 6.05 -24.79 -6.40
N GLU A 371 5.03 -23.93 -6.28
CA GLU A 371 5.19 -22.49 -6.41
C GLU A 371 5.71 -21.88 -5.10
N ILE A 372 6.76 -21.07 -5.21
CA ILE A 372 7.34 -20.32 -4.10
C ILE A 372 6.99 -18.84 -4.32
N PRO A 373 6.15 -18.24 -3.46
CA PRO A 373 5.82 -16.83 -3.58
C PRO A 373 6.98 -15.95 -3.07
N PHE A 374 7.26 -14.89 -3.82
CA PHE A 374 8.15 -13.80 -3.44
C PHE A 374 7.34 -12.52 -3.33
N PHE A 375 7.16 -12.04 -2.10
CA PHE A 375 6.58 -10.74 -1.85
C PHE A 375 7.71 -9.73 -1.72
N SER A 376 7.77 -8.74 -2.61
CA SER A 376 8.58 -7.54 -2.37
C SER A 376 7.94 -6.81 -1.21
N LYS A 377 8.65 -6.68 -0.08
CA LYS A 377 8.27 -5.76 1.00
C LYS A 377 8.50 -4.33 0.58
#